data_AF-A0A8B6LY72-F1
#
_entry.id   AF-A0A8B6LY72-F1
#
_cell.length_a   1.000
_cell.length_b   1.000
_cell.length_c   1.000
_cell.angle_alpha   90.00
_cell.angle_beta   90.00
_cell.angle_gamma   90.00
#
_symmetry.space_group_name_H-M   'P 1'
#
loop_
_entity.id
_entity.type
_entity.pdbx_description
1 polymer ?
#
loop_
_entity_poly.entity_id
_entity_poly.type
_entity_poly.pdbx_seq_one_letter_code
_entity_poly.pdbx_strand_id
1 'polypeptide(L)'
;MKRIIIKFFFSSFMLVGAVGLTDASAAPVGEWNFKLTPNTFATNRYSDTNAGYRAAKAQLFQEGSGYTFRLLGTGVDECFEREMPAQVEKTVATTTIIPRPLMRACPAVRIIIFNDGSGGYAEAKVGRKDNAAWAKFEDVDFGLTPR
;
A
#
# COMPACT_ATOMS: atom_id res chain seq x y z
N MET A 1 21.31 -36.59 -57.50
CA MET A 1 21.75 -35.19 -57.33
C MET A 1 22.15 -35.00 -55.86
N LYS A 2 23.44 -34.72 -55.60
CA LYS A 2 24.05 -34.59 -54.27
C LYS A 2 24.16 -33.10 -53.88
N ARG A 3 23.73 -32.69 -52.69
CA ARG A 3 24.12 -31.43 -52.01
C ARG A 3 24.10 -31.68 -50.49
N ILE A 4 25.27 -31.96 -49.89
CA ILE A 4 26.21 -31.05 -49.20
C ILE A 4 25.71 -30.68 -47.78
N ILE A 5 26.36 -31.32 -46.79
CA ILE A 5 26.27 -31.06 -45.35
C ILE A 5 27.18 -29.86 -45.05
N ILE A 6 26.66 -28.81 -44.40
CA ILE A 6 27.48 -27.71 -43.87
C ILE A 6 27.45 -27.80 -42.34
N LYS A 7 28.57 -28.22 -41.75
CA LYS A 7 28.84 -28.13 -40.32
C LYS A 7 29.34 -26.71 -40.02
N PHE A 8 28.58 -25.93 -39.27
CA PHE A 8 29.09 -24.69 -38.68
C PHE A 8 29.59 -24.96 -37.27
N PHE A 9 30.92 -24.96 -37.14
CA PHE A 9 31.64 -24.73 -35.90
C PHE A 9 31.43 -23.27 -35.49
N PHE A 10 30.90 -23.00 -34.30
CA PHE A 10 31.05 -21.68 -33.67
C PHE A 10 31.74 -21.86 -32.33
N SER A 11 33.03 -21.49 -32.37
CA SER A 11 33.92 -21.30 -31.25
C SER A 11 33.54 -20.01 -30.50
N SER A 12 33.50 -20.12 -29.17
CA SER A 12 33.61 -19.10 -28.11
C SER A 12 33.47 -17.62 -28.46
N PHE A 13 32.54 -16.94 -27.76
CA PHE A 13 32.86 -15.62 -27.20
C PHE A 13 32.06 -15.37 -25.91
N MET A 14 32.78 -14.92 -24.89
CA MET A 14 32.26 -14.53 -23.58
C MET A 14 31.24 -13.39 -23.69
N LEU A 15 30.21 -13.43 -22.86
CA LEU A 15 29.67 -12.24 -22.23
C LEU A 15 29.43 -12.54 -20.75
N VAL A 16 30.42 -12.23 -19.92
CA VAL A 16 30.20 -12.04 -18.48
C VAL A 16 29.54 -10.68 -18.35
N GLY A 17 28.21 -10.65 -18.45
CA GLY A 17 27.41 -9.51 -18.06
C GLY A 17 27.38 -9.43 -16.54
N ALA A 18 28.24 -8.60 -15.95
CA ALA A 18 28.06 -8.16 -14.58
C ALA A 18 26.79 -7.29 -14.54
N VAL A 19 25.64 -7.94 -14.32
CA VAL A 19 24.41 -7.24 -13.95
C VAL A 19 24.65 -6.75 -12.54
N GLY A 20 25.04 -5.48 -12.41
CA GLY A 20 25.00 -4.79 -11.13
C GLY A 20 23.57 -4.91 -10.60
N LEU A 21 23.43 -5.62 -9.49
CA LEU A 21 22.23 -5.58 -8.66
C LEU A 21 22.13 -4.16 -8.11
N THR A 22 21.58 -3.22 -8.88
CA THR A 22 20.98 -2.06 -8.27
C THR A 22 19.78 -2.60 -7.52
N ASP A 23 19.79 -2.48 -6.19
CA ASP A 23 18.60 -2.59 -5.35
C ASP A 23 17.59 -1.57 -5.87
N ALA A 24 16.85 -1.95 -6.91
CA ALA A 24 15.65 -1.29 -7.30
C ALA A 24 14.67 -1.59 -6.17
N SER A 25 14.58 -0.66 -5.21
CA SER A 25 13.46 -0.62 -4.29
C SER A 25 12.20 -0.80 -5.13
N ALA A 26 11.47 -1.89 -4.87
CA ALA A 26 10.34 -2.29 -5.69
C ALA A 26 9.38 -1.11 -5.81
N ALA A 27 9.01 -0.73 -7.04
CA ALA A 27 8.03 0.32 -7.23
C ALA A 27 6.70 -0.09 -6.58
N PRO A 28 5.95 0.84 -5.96
CA PRO A 28 4.67 0.51 -5.39
C PRO A 28 3.72 -0.01 -6.49
N VAL A 29 3.00 -1.08 -6.18
CA VAL A 29 1.93 -1.62 -7.05
C VAL A 29 0.65 -0.78 -6.98
N GLY A 30 0.59 0.16 -6.04
CA GLY A 30 -0.42 1.21 -5.98
C GLY A 30 0.05 2.38 -5.12
N GLU A 31 -0.22 3.60 -5.59
CA GLU A 31 0.09 4.84 -4.87
C GLU A 31 -1.12 5.77 -4.95
N TRP A 32 -1.49 6.34 -3.80
CA TRP A 32 -2.63 7.25 -3.68
C TRP A 32 -2.29 8.47 -2.86
N ASN A 33 -2.90 9.61 -3.19
CA ASN A 33 -2.89 10.77 -2.32
C ASN A 33 -3.66 10.44 -1.04
N PHE A 34 -3.17 10.90 0.10
CA PHE A 34 -3.80 10.68 1.40
C PHE A 34 -3.90 12.01 2.15
N LYS A 35 -5.02 12.28 2.81
CA LYS A 35 -5.21 13.46 3.66
C LYS A 35 -5.22 13.00 5.13
N LEU A 36 -4.23 13.47 5.90
CA LEU A 36 -4.14 13.23 7.33
C LEU A 36 -4.81 14.36 8.10
N THR A 37 -5.50 14.03 9.19
CA THR A 37 -5.85 14.96 10.26
C THR A 37 -5.03 14.66 11.51
N PRO A 38 -4.87 15.59 12.46
CA PRO A 38 -4.29 15.26 13.76
C PRO A 38 -5.02 14.04 14.36
N ASN A 39 -4.28 13.01 14.78
CA ASN A 39 -4.83 11.75 15.30
C ASN A 39 -5.66 10.95 14.28
N THR A 40 -5.23 10.94 12.99
CA THR A 40 -5.90 10.23 11.87
C THR A 40 -6.29 8.80 12.22
N PHE A 41 -5.65 8.11 13.17
CA PHE A 41 -6.10 6.78 13.62
C PHE A 41 -6.15 6.60 15.15
N ALA A 42 -5.66 7.55 15.95
CA ALA A 42 -5.29 7.30 17.34
C ALA A 42 -6.46 7.15 18.33
N THR A 43 -7.64 7.75 18.09
CA THR A 43 -8.62 7.95 19.17
C THR A 43 -9.97 7.25 19.01
N ASN A 44 -10.25 6.54 17.91
CA ASN A 44 -11.62 6.06 17.58
C ASN A 44 -12.71 7.16 17.70
N ARG A 45 -12.28 8.42 17.81
CA ARG A 45 -13.05 9.63 18.09
C ARG A 45 -12.38 10.70 17.28
N TYR A 46 -12.93 10.96 16.11
CA TYR A 46 -12.46 12.01 15.24
C TYR A 46 -13.10 13.30 15.71
N SER A 47 -12.26 14.29 16.01
CA SER A 47 -12.69 15.65 16.19
C SER A 47 -12.77 16.27 14.81
N ASP A 48 -13.94 16.76 14.42
CA ASP A 48 -14.25 17.49 13.17
C ASP A 48 -13.49 18.82 13.04
N THR A 49 -12.54 19.08 13.93
CA THR A 49 -11.90 20.36 14.00
C THR A 49 -11.10 20.53 12.72
N ASN A 50 -11.53 21.52 11.92
CA ASN A 50 -10.93 22.08 10.71
C ASN A 50 -9.44 22.49 10.83
N ALA A 51 -8.70 21.92 11.79
CA ALA A 51 -7.28 22.01 12.01
C ALA A 51 -6.53 21.20 10.95
N GLY A 52 -6.47 21.76 9.75
CA GLY A 52 -5.39 21.58 8.77
C GLY A 52 -5.14 20.13 8.34
N TYR A 53 -5.85 19.69 7.31
CA TYR A 53 -5.46 18.49 6.55
C TYR A 53 -4.01 18.60 6.10
N ARG A 54 -3.25 17.53 6.31
CA ARG A 54 -1.86 17.41 5.85
C ARG A 54 -1.80 16.45 4.68
N ALA A 55 -1.09 16.84 3.63
CA ALA A 55 -0.85 15.97 2.49
C ALA A 55 0.07 14.82 2.90
N ALA A 56 -0.35 13.61 2.53
CA ALA A 56 0.37 12.38 2.71
C ALA A 56 0.18 11.48 1.48
N LYS A 57 0.82 10.32 1.50
CA LYS A 57 0.73 9.30 0.47
C LYS A 57 0.49 7.95 1.12
N ALA A 58 -0.33 7.15 0.47
CA ALA A 58 -0.51 5.74 0.76
C ALA A 58 0.16 4.93 -0.35
N GLN A 59 1.04 4.02 0.03
CA GLN A 59 1.76 3.16 -0.90
C GLN A 59 1.53 1.70 -0.54
N LEU A 60 1.26 0.90 -1.56
CA LEU A 60 1.13 -0.55 -1.48
C LEU A 60 2.24 -1.18 -2.32
N PHE A 61 3.00 -2.08 -1.74
CA PHE A 61 4.03 -2.85 -2.41
C PHE A 61 3.65 -4.33 -2.38
N GLN A 62 4.07 -5.06 -3.42
CA GLN A 62 3.90 -6.51 -3.48
C GLN A 62 5.26 -7.16 -3.36
N GLU A 63 5.41 -8.02 -2.35
CA GLU A 63 6.64 -8.73 -2.04
C GLU A 63 6.34 -10.23 -1.99
N GLY A 64 6.79 -10.95 -3.02
CA GLY A 64 6.44 -12.36 -3.21
C GLY A 64 4.92 -12.55 -3.28
N SER A 65 4.37 -13.37 -2.37
CA SER A 65 2.93 -13.62 -2.25
C SER A 65 2.21 -12.68 -1.29
N GLY A 66 2.93 -11.74 -0.66
CA GLY A 66 2.40 -10.83 0.35
C GLY A 66 2.32 -9.39 -0.14
N TYR A 67 1.71 -8.55 0.70
CA TYR A 67 1.66 -7.11 0.50
C TYR A 67 2.24 -6.39 1.71
N THR A 68 2.93 -5.29 1.45
CA THR A 68 3.40 -4.34 2.46
C THR A 68 2.78 -2.97 2.17
N PHE A 69 2.47 -2.24 3.24
CA PHE A 69 1.79 -0.95 3.17
C PHE A 69 2.58 0.09 3.95
N ARG A 70 2.58 1.33 3.44
CA ARG A 70 3.25 2.47 4.08
C ARG A 70 2.43 3.74 3.91
N LEU A 71 2.40 4.55 4.97
CA LEU A 71 2.01 5.96 4.88
C LEU A 71 3.24 6.86 4.91
N LEU A 72 3.26 7.85 4.03
CA LEU A 72 4.32 8.86 3.94
C LEU A 72 3.72 10.24 4.07
N GLY A 73 4.08 10.99 5.11
CA GLY A 73 3.60 12.36 5.30
C GLY A 73 3.97 12.92 6.66
N THR A 74 3.86 14.24 6.82
CA THR A 74 4.13 14.90 8.10
C THR A 74 2.95 14.68 9.05
N GLY A 75 3.18 14.03 10.19
CA GLY A 75 2.14 13.73 11.17
C GLY A 75 1.38 12.42 10.89
N VAL A 76 1.99 11.50 10.14
CA VAL A 76 1.60 10.09 10.18
C VAL A 76 1.76 9.59 11.62
N ASP A 77 0.80 8.81 12.10
CA ASP A 77 0.85 8.18 13.43
C ASP A 77 2.00 7.17 13.49
N GLU A 78 2.70 7.07 14.62
CA GLU A 78 3.83 6.15 14.83
C GLU A 78 3.51 4.69 14.46
N CYS A 79 2.24 4.30 14.60
CA CYS A 79 1.72 3.01 14.19
C CYS A 79 1.85 2.73 12.69
N PHE A 80 1.95 3.78 11.87
CA PHE A 80 1.91 3.73 10.42
C PHE A 80 3.10 4.39 9.70
N GLU A 81 4.09 4.90 10.45
CA GLU A 81 5.27 5.57 9.88
C GLU A 81 6.22 4.62 9.12
N ARG A 82 6.13 3.31 9.41
CA ARG A 82 6.98 2.26 8.82
C ARG A 82 6.19 1.40 7.84
N GLU A 83 6.91 0.71 6.96
CA GLU A 83 6.32 -0.37 6.16
C GLU A 83 5.82 -1.48 7.08
N MET A 84 4.61 -1.95 6.83
CA MET A 84 3.99 -3.01 7.61
C MET A 84 3.30 -4.03 6.69
N PRO A 85 3.20 -5.29 7.11
CA PRO A 85 2.42 -6.28 6.37
C PRO A 85 0.97 -5.80 6.21
N ALA A 86 0.38 -6.07 5.06
CA ALA A 86 -1.01 -5.75 4.78
C ALA A 86 -1.74 -6.96 4.20
N GLN A 87 -3.01 -7.09 4.55
CA GLN A 87 -3.93 -7.92 3.77
C GLN A 87 -4.59 -7.06 2.71
N VAL A 88 -4.72 -7.60 1.52
CA VAL A 88 -5.35 -6.90 0.40
C VAL A 88 -6.45 -7.76 -0.17
N GLU A 89 -7.64 -7.18 -0.27
CA GLU A 89 -8.78 -7.76 -0.96
C GLU A 89 -9.13 -6.86 -2.15
N LYS A 90 -9.04 -7.42 -3.35
CA LYS A 90 -9.36 -6.72 -4.59
C LYS A 90 -10.69 -7.24 -5.13
N THR A 91 -11.62 -6.33 -5.35
CA THR A 91 -12.86 -6.58 -6.09
C THR A 91 -12.85 -5.75 -7.37
N VAL A 92 -13.90 -5.88 -8.19
CA VAL A 92 -14.07 -5.02 -9.38
C VAL A 92 -14.21 -3.55 -8.97
N ALA A 93 -14.96 -3.27 -7.90
CA ALA A 93 -15.27 -1.91 -7.48
C ALA A 93 -14.20 -1.28 -6.59
N THR A 94 -13.52 -2.08 -5.75
CA THR A 94 -12.66 -1.54 -4.69
C THR A 94 -11.40 -2.35 -4.46
N THR A 95 -10.36 -1.67 -3.97
CA THR A 95 -9.19 -2.28 -3.33
C THR A 95 -9.26 -1.99 -1.84
N THR A 96 -9.43 -3.03 -1.02
CA THR A 96 -9.41 -2.92 0.44
C THR A 96 -8.05 -3.34 0.97
N ILE A 97 -7.39 -2.44 1.70
CA ILE A 97 -6.10 -2.66 2.34
C ILE A 97 -6.33 -2.68 3.85
N ILE A 98 -5.90 -3.74 4.52
CA ILE A 98 -5.93 -3.89 5.97
C ILE A 98 -4.48 -3.96 6.45
N PRO A 99 -3.88 -2.82 6.81
CA PRO A 99 -2.54 -2.81 7.38
C PRO A 99 -2.53 -3.56 8.70
N ARG A 100 -1.42 -4.25 8.99
CA ARG A 100 -1.18 -4.92 10.26
C ARG A 100 0.00 -4.25 10.97
N PRO A 101 -0.25 -3.18 11.73
CA PRO A 101 0.80 -2.52 12.49
C PRO A 101 1.52 -3.51 13.41
N LEU A 102 2.83 -3.31 13.57
CA LEU A 102 3.68 -4.21 14.35
C LEU A 102 3.44 -4.11 15.87
N MET A 103 2.87 -3.00 16.33
CA MET A 103 2.61 -2.75 17.75
C MET A 103 1.16 -3.07 18.13
N ARG A 104 0.97 -3.83 19.23
CA ARG A 104 -0.36 -4.28 19.70
C ARG A 104 -1.30 -3.15 20.13
N ALA A 105 -0.78 -1.98 20.47
CA ALA A 105 -1.58 -0.82 20.87
C ALA A 105 -2.15 -0.05 19.67
N CYS A 106 -1.72 -0.38 18.45
CA CYS A 106 -2.15 0.33 17.27
C CYS A 106 -3.60 0.04 16.90
N PRO A 107 -4.33 1.06 16.42
CA PRO A 107 -5.70 0.91 15.97
C PRO A 107 -5.75 -0.05 14.78
N ALA A 108 -6.74 -0.94 14.78
CA ALA A 108 -7.04 -1.77 13.62
C ALA A 108 -7.84 -0.92 12.63
N VAL A 109 -7.25 -0.64 11.47
CA VAL A 109 -7.85 0.18 10.42
C VAL A 109 -7.90 -0.60 9.12
N ARG A 110 -8.85 -0.25 8.25
CA ARG A 110 -8.83 -0.65 6.85
C ARG A 110 -9.07 0.55 5.95
N ILE A 111 -8.43 0.55 4.79
CA ILE A 111 -8.49 1.59 3.78
C ILE A 111 -9.20 0.99 2.58
N ILE A 112 -10.28 1.61 2.14
CA ILE A 112 -11.09 1.18 1.00
C ILE A 112 -10.90 2.23 -0.10
N ILE A 113 -10.34 1.80 -1.22
CA ILE A 113 -10.07 2.66 -2.37
C ILE A 113 -11.02 2.25 -3.49
N PHE A 114 -11.68 3.24 -4.12
CA PHE A 114 -12.51 2.99 -5.29
C PHE A 114 -11.62 2.84 -6.54
N ASN A 115 -11.81 1.75 -7.28
CA ASN A 115 -11.00 1.45 -8.46
C ASN A 115 -11.33 2.35 -9.65
N ASP A 116 -12.41 3.13 -9.59
CA ASP A 116 -12.77 4.16 -10.57
C ASP A 116 -11.95 5.45 -10.41
N GLY A 117 -11.12 5.54 -9.37
CA GLY A 117 -10.25 6.68 -9.09
C GLY A 117 -10.94 7.85 -8.40
N SER A 118 -12.22 7.73 -8.03
CA SER A 118 -12.98 8.78 -7.34
C SER A 118 -12.50 9.08 -5.92
N GLY A 119 -11.62 8.24 -5.36
CA GLY A 119 -11.03 8.40 -4.04
C GLY A 119 -11.20 7.13 -3.20
N GLY A 120 -11.53 7.32 -1.93
CA GLY A 120 -11.76 6.23 -1.00
C GLY A 120 -12.13 6.73 0.40
N TYR A 121 -12.18 5.80 1.34
CA TYR A 121 -12.38 6.10 2.75
C TYR A 121 -11.60 5.12 3.62
N ALA A 122 -11.49 5.43 4.90
CA ALA A 122 -10.95 4.51 5.89
C ALA A 122 -12.00 4.17 6.96
N GLU A 123 -11.81 3.03 7.60
CA GLU A 123 -12.64 2.56 8.70
C GLU A 123 -11.75 2.09 9.85
N ALA A 124 -12.21 2.29 11.09
CA ALA A 124 -11.62 1.67 12.27
C ALA A 124 -12.45 0.49 12.72
N LYS A 125 -11.79 -0.46 13.38
CA LYS A 125 -12.47 -1.49 14.14
C LYS A 125 -12.90 -0.91 15.49
N VAL A 126 -14.22 -0.83 15.70
CA VAL A 126 -14.84 -0.34 16.94
C VAL A 126 -15.48 -1.50 17.71
N GLY A 127 -15.59 -1.36 19.03
CA GLY A 127 -16.14 -2.40 19.91
C GLY A 127 -15.08 -3.29 20.56
N ARG A 128 -15.50 -4.16 21.49
CA ARG A 128 -14.62 -5.09 22.21
C ARG A 128 -14.75 -6.49 21.62
N LYS A 129 -13.60 -7.17 21.43
CA LYS A 129 -13.42 -8.60 21.09
C LYS A 129 -14.54 -9.21 20.24
N ASP A 130 -15.63 -9.64 20.87
CA ASP A 130 -16.68 -10.48 20.29
C ASP A 130 -17.73 -9.69 19.50
N ASN A 131 -17.81 -8.37 19.71
CA ASN A 131 -18.72 -7.46 18.99
C ASN A 131 -17.96 -6.41 18.17
N ALA A 132 -16.70 -6.69 17.82
CA ALA A 132 -15.86 -5.75 17.10
C ALA A 132 -16.31 -5.65 15.62
N ALA A 133 -16.76 -4.47 15.21
CA ALA A 133 -17.23 -4.20 13.85
C ALA A 133 -16.38 -3.11 13.19
N TRP A 134 -16.35 -3.11 11.87
CA TRP A 134 -15.78 -2.01 11.11
C TRP A 134 -16.77 -0.85 11.07
N ALA A 135 -16.31 0.35 11.39
CA ALA A 135 -17.10 1.58 11.31
C ALA A 135 -16.33 2.63 10.52
N LYS A 136 -17.04 3.28 9.59
CA LYS A 136 -16.51 4.39 8.80
C LYS A 136 -16.18 5.57 9.69
N PHE A 137 -15.10 6.27 9.35
CA PHE A 137 -14.88 7.61 9.88
C PHE A 137 -15.86 8.56 9.19
N GLU A 138 -16.95 8.87 9.89
CA GLU A 138 -17.96 9.83 9.42
C GLU A 138 -17.30 11.19 9.16
N ASP A 139 -17.74 11.87 8.09
CA ASP A 139 -17.35 13.24 7.73
C ASP A 139 -15.87 13.50 7.37
N VAL A 140 -15.04 12.46 7.17
CA VAL A 140 -13.63 12.62 6.75
C VAL A 140 -13.39 12.15 5.31
N ASP A 141 -12.96 13.07 4.46
CA ASP A 141 -12.37 12.76 3.15
C ASP A 141 -10.85 12.54 3.32
N PHE A 142 -10.41 11.28 3.27
CA PHE A 142 -8.99 10.92 3.30
C PHE A 142 -8.29 11.12 1.95
N GLY A 143 -8.99 11.65 0.94
CA GLY A 143 -8.52 11.63 -0.44
C GLY A 143 -8.60 10.20 -0.98
N LEU A 144 -7.45 9.53 -1.08
CA LEU A 144 -7.29 8.20 -1.67
C LEU A 144 -7.49 8.17 -3.20
N THR A 145 -7.19 9.29 -3.86
CA THR A 145 -7.20 9.37 -5.32
C THR A 145 -5.90 8.84 -5.91
N PRO A 146 -5.94 8.21 -7.11
CA PRO A 146 -4.73 7.76 -7.80
C PRO A 146 -3.70 8.87 -7.96
N ARG A 147 -2.44 8.48 -8.00
CA ARG A 147 -1.30 9.36 -8.21
C ARG A 147 -0.51 8.98 -9.45
#